data_AF-A0A838G9M3-F1
#
_entry.id   AF-A0A838G9M3-F1
#
_cell.length_a   1.000
_cell.length_b   1.000
_cell.length_c   1.000
_cell.angle_alpha   90.00
_cell.angle_beta   90.00
_cell.angle_gamma   90.00
#
_symmetry.space_group_name_H-M   'P 1'
#
loop_
_entity.id
_entity.type
_entity.pdbx_description
1 polymer ?
#
loop_
_entity_poly.entity_id
_entity_poly.type
_entity_poly.pdbx_seq_one_letter_code
_entity_poly.pdbx_strand_id
1 'polypeptide(L)'
;MIATTPSAESATVDWMHDLAEASVRARKERKPILIDVYQDDCGGCDKLDDVTFSDPTVAQAIAARFVPLKLDLFQDREFTRQHQVFWTPSILIADHSAKVRYTSVNYLPPAEFLDILDIGEGLAAMRWKGYDKAIGLFTEVRDRAPHGPLTPEAIYWRGIAAYFRDGKSSDSANAEWAELLERFPDSIWAKRIP
;
A
#
# COMPACT_ATOMS: atom_id res chain seq x y z
N MET A 1 40.99 -3.68 -6.24
CA MET A 1 39.97 -2.67 -6.57
C MET A 1 38.83 -2.87 -5.60
N ILE A 2 38.68 -1.97 -4.63
CA ILE A 2 37.63 -2.05 -3.61
C ILE A 2 36.39 -1.46 -4.27
N ALA A 3 35.36 -2.27 -4.47
CA ALA A 3 34.09 -1.79 -4.99
C ALA A 3 33.42 -0.96 -3.90
N THR A 4 33.35 0.36 -4.10
CA THR A 4 32.56 1.26 -3.27
C THR A 4 31.09 0.99 -3.55
N THR A 5 30.40 0.36 -2.60
CA THR A 5 28.94 0.30 -2.59
C THR A 5 28.41 1.74 -2.56
N PRO A 6 27.48 2.14 -3.44
CA PRO A 6 26.91 3.48 -3.34
C PRO A 6 26.21 3.62 -1.99
N SER A 7 26.60 4.65 -1.25
CA SER A 7 25.90 5.06 -0.03
C SER A 7 24.44 5.27 -0.38
N ALA A 8 23.52 4.67 0.37
CA ALA A 8 22.11 5.00 0.28
C ALA A 8 21.98 6.50 0.55
N GLU A 9 21.72 7.27 -0.50
CA GLU A 9 21.31 8.66 -0.36
C GLU A 9 20.08 8.67 0.56
N SER A 10 20.05 9.56 1.54
CA SER A 10 18.92 9.70 2.46
C SER A 10 17.70 10.14 1.66
N ALA A 11 16.96 9.18 1.11
CA ALA A 11 15.73 9.45 0.40
C ALA A 11 14.74 10.06 1.38
N THR A 12 14.29 11.28 1.10
CA THR A 12 13.19 11.94 1.79
C THR A 12 11.95 11.85 0.92
N VAL A 13 10.78 11.70 1.51
CA VAL A 13 9.53 11.69 0.75
C VAL A 13 9.20 13.11 0.28
N ASP A 14 9.16 13.31 -1.04
CA ASP A 14 8.84 14.59 -1.69
C ASP A 14 7.33 14.79 -1.81
N TRP A 15 6.68 15.15 -0.71
CA TRP A 15 5.23 15.28 -0.61
C TRP A 15 4.67 16.40 -1.51
N MET A 16 3.71 16.05 -2.36
CA MET A 16 2.85 17.02 -3.03
C MET A 16 1.71 17.43 -2.09
N HIS A 17 1.14 18.62 -2.32
CA HIS A 17 -0.01 19.13 -1.53
C HIS A 17 -1.21 19.54 -2.41
N ASP A 18 -1.12 19.33 -3.72
CA ASP A 18 -2.21 19.59 -4.66
C ASP A 18 -2.69 18.28 -5.30
N LEU A 19 -3.94 17.93 -5.05
CA LEU A 19 -4.55 16.69 -5.55
C LEU A 19 -4.65 16.67 -7.08
N ALA A 20 -4.89 17.81 -7.73
CA ALA A 20 -5.04 17.88 -9.18
C ALA A 20 -3.69 17.64 -9.87
N GLU A 21 -2.63 18.28 -9.39
CA GLU A 21 -1.25 18.07 -9.86
C GLU A 21 -0.79 16.63 -9.60
N ALA A 22 -1.03 16.09 -8.41
CA ALA A 22 -0.70 14.70 -8.09
C ALA A 22 -1.46 13.73 -9.00
N SER A 23 -2.73 14.00 -9.31
CA SER A 23 -3.54 13.19 -10.23
C SER A 23 -3.02 13.24 -11.66
N VAL A 24 -2.57 14.40 -12.13
CA VAL A 24 -1.94 14.54 -13.45
C VAL A 24 -0.63 13.75 -13.51
N ARG A 25 0.23 13.88 -12.48
CA ARG A 25 1.50 13.16 -12.37
C ARG A 25 1.29 11.66 -12.33
N ALA A 26 0.37 11.18 -11.48
CA ALA A 26 0.05 9.76 -11.34
C ALA A 26 -0.41 9.13 -12.65
N ARG A 27 -1.27 9.83 -13.40
CA ARG A 27 -1.72 9.38 -14.72
C ARG A 27 -0.57 9.33 -15.72
N LYS A 28 0.29 10.35 -15.75
CA LYS A 28 1.44 10.44 -16.66
C LYS A 28 2.47 9.34 -16.38
N GLU A 29 2.82 9.13 -15.12
CA GLU A 29 3.82 8.15 -14.68
C GLU A 29 3.25 6.72 -14.55
N ARG A 30 1.92 6.56 -14.65
CA ARG A 30 1.19 5.31 -14.39
C ARG A 30 1.47 4.72 -13.00
N LYS A 31 1.70 5.59 -12.02
CA LYS A 31 1.95 5.23 -10.62
C LYS A 31 0.68 5.41 -9.78
N PRO A 32 0.46 4.57 -8.75
CA PRO A 32 -0.51 4.87 -7.70
C PRO A 32 -0.15 6.16 -6.94
N ILE A 33 -1.14 6.76 -6.29
CA ILE A 33 -0.95 7.89 -5.37
C ILE A 33 -0.95 7.32 -3.95
N LEU A 34 0.11 7.61 -3.18
CA LEU A 34 0.12 7.41 -1.74
C LEU A 34 -0.36 8.71 -1.10
N ILE A 35 -1.44 8.65 -0.35
CA ILE A 35 -2.09 9.81 0.25
C ILE A 35 -1.98 9.70 1.76
N ASP A 36 -1.29 10.64 2.39
CA ASP A 36 -1.31 10.84 3.84
C ASP A 36 -2.30 11.96 4.17
N VAL A 37 -3.36 11.64 4.92
CA VAL A 37 -4.25 12.65 5.50
C VAL A 37 -3.84 12.89 6.94
N TYR A 38 -3.37 14.12 7.20
CA TYR A 38 -2.86 14.56 8.50
C TYR A 38 -3.71 15.70 9.07
N GLN A 39 -3.32 16.17 10.25
CA GLN A 39 -3.76 17.45 10.82
C GLN A 39 -2.65 17.98 11.73
N ASP A 40 -2.70 19.25 12.08
CA ASP A 40 -1.84 19.84 13.10
C ASP A 40 -2.11 19.26 14.51
N ASP A 41 -1.11 19.37 15.40
CA ASP A 41 -1.16 18.88 16.78
C ASP A 41 -1.58 17.40 16.88
N CYS A 42 -0.96 16.54 16.05
CA CYS A 42 -1.32 15.15 15.88
C CYS A 42 -0.13 14.21 16.19
N GLY A 43 -0.05 13.69 17.41
CA GLY A 43 1.06 12.82 17.80
C GLY A 43 1.17 11.51 17.00
N GLY A 44 0.08 11.01 16.41
CA GLY A 44 0.12 9.88 15.49
C GLY A 44 0.73 10.22 14.13
N CYS A 45 0.47 11.44 13.65
CA CYS A 45 1.02 11.99 12.41
C CYS A 45 2.51 12.26 12.60
N ASP A 46 2.90 12.91 13.71
CA ASP A 46 4.30 13.16 14.07
C ASP A 46 5.09 11.85 14.15
N LYS A 47 4.52 10.82 14.79
CA LYS A 47 5.16 9.51 14.86
C LYS A 47 5.34 8.85 13.49
N LEU A 48 4.39 9.04 12.57
CA LEU A 48 4.51 8.50 11.22
C LEU A 48 5.62 9.22 10.43
N ASP A 49 5.69 10.55 10.53
CA ASP A 49 6.76 11.36 9.94
C ASP A 49 8.14 10.99 10.51
N ASP A 50 8.26 10.94 11.83
CA ASP A 50 9.54 10.75 12.54
C ASP A 50 10.09 9.33 12.47
N VAL A 51 9.23 8.32 12.34
CA VAL A 51 9.64 6.90 12.41
C VAL A 51 9.47 6.19 11.08
N THR A 52 8.36 6.40 10.39
CA THR A 52 7.99 5.59 9.23
C THR A 52 8.40 6.25 7.92
N PHE A 53 8.10 7.53 7.71
CA PHE A 53 8.51 8.23 6.51
C PHE A 53 9.98 8.65 6.50
N SER A 54 10.62 8.71 7.68
CA SER A 54 12.06 8.92 7.83
C SER A 54 12.89 7.64 7.61
N ASP A 55 12.25 6.46 7.63
CA ASP A 55 12.93 5.19 7.36
C ASP A 55 13.39 5.16 5.89
N PRO A 56 14.70 4.96 5.63
CA PRO A 56 15.23 5.03 4.26
C PRO A 56 14.63 3.99 3.32
N THR A 57 14.25 2.81 3.81
CA THR A 57 13.64 1.76 2.98
C THR A 57 12.21 2.14 2.59
N VAL A 58 11.44 2.70 3.53
CA VAL A 58 10.10 3.23 3.24
C VAL A 58 10.18 4.40 2.25
N ALA A 59 11.04 5.39 2.51
CA ALA A 59 11.15 6.55 1.64
C ALA A 59 11.58 6.19 0.21
N GLN A 60 12.52 5.25 0.06
CA GLN A 60 12.92 4.71 -1.25
C GLN A 60 11.76 3.99 -1.96
N ALA A 61 11.01 3.15 -1.24
CA ALA A 61 9.85 2.46 -1.80
C ALA A 61 8.77 3.45 -2.29
N ILE A 62 8.53 4.52 -1.52
CA ILE A 62 7.59 5.58 -1.88
C ILE A 62 8.07 6.32 -3.14
N ALA A 63 9.31 6.82 -3.14
CA ALA A 63 9.86 7.58 -4.26
C ALA A 63 9.89 6.77 -5.57
N ALA A 64 10.19 5.47 -5.49
CA ALA A 64 10.27 4.60 -6.66
C ALA A 64 8.89 4.30 -7.26
N ARG A 65 7.87 4.09 -6.42
CA ARG A 65 6.62 3.43 -6.85
C ARG A 65 5.37 4.31 -6.79
N PHE A 66 5.39 5.40 -6.05
CA PHE A 66 4.20 6.21 -5.78
C PHE A 66 4.37 7.66 -6.20
N VAL A 67 3.25 8.34 -6.39
CA VAL A 67 3.15 9.79 -6.27
C VAL A 67 2.71 10.11 -4.83
N PRO A 68 3.60 10.63 -3.97
CA PRO A 68 3.25 11.00 -2.60
C PRO A 68 2.44 12.30 -2.56
N LEU A 69 1.30 12.29 -1.86
CA LEU A 69 0.40 13.42 -1.65
C LEU A 69 0.06 13.53 -0.17
N LYS A 70 0.19 14.71 0.43
CA LYS A 70 -0.15 14.97 1.83
C LYS A 70 -1.24 16.03 1.91
N LEU A 71 -2.39 15.67 2.47
CA LEU A 71 -3.60 16.49 2.55
C LEU A 71 -3.98 16.72 4.01
N ASP A 72 -4.50 17.90 4.33
CA ASP A 72 -4.99 18.23 5.66
C ASP A 72 -6.46 17.85 5.83
N LEU A 73 -6.81 17.22 6.95
CA LEU A 73 -8.15 16.74 7.26
C LEU A 73 -9.22 17.84 7.15
N PHE A 74 -8.89 19.05 7.59
CA PHE A 74 -9.80 20.18 7.72
C PHE A 74 -9.71 21.18 6.57
N GLN A 75 -8.58 21.28 5.87
CA GLN A 75 -8.44 22.15 4.69
C GLN A 75 -8.91 21.45 3.41
N ASP A 76 -8.62 20.17 3.22
CA ASP A 76 -8.95 19.43 1.99
C ASP A 76 -10.33 18.77 2.03
N ARG A 77 -11.34 19.54 2.46
CA ARG A 77 -12.67 19.00 2.83
C ARG A 77 -13.42 18.29 1.72
N GLU A 78 -13.21 18.68 0.46
CA GLU A 78 -13.84 17.99 -0.67
C GLU A 78 -13.37 16.54 -0.74
N PHE A 79 -12.04 16.34 -0.68
CA PHE A 79 -11.42 15.03 -0.69
C PHE A 79 -11.83 14.23 0.55
N THR A 80 -11.69 14.80 1.75
CA THR A 80 -11.93 14.06 3.00
C THR A 80 -13.40 13.67 3.16
N ARG A 81 -14.35 14.51 2.72
CA ARG A 81 -15.77 14.14 2.68
C ARG A 81 -16.07 13.07 1.63
N GLN A 82 -15.52 13.19 0.43
CA GLN A 82 -15.72 12.19 -0.64
C GLN A 82 -15.24 10.81 -0.20
N HIS A 83 -14.14 10.76 0.55
CA HIS A 83 -13.51 9.52 1.00
C HIS A 83 -13.86 9.13 2.44
N GLN A 84 -14.79 9.87 3.08
CA GLN A 84 -15.25 9.63 4.45
C GLN A 84 -14.10 9.54 5.48
N VAL A 85 -13.03 10.31 5.27
CA VAL A 85 -11.90 10.39 6.20
C VAL A 85 -12.30 11.29 7.38
N PHE A 86 -12.27 10.73 8.58
CA PHE A 86 -12.65 11.43 9.82
C PHE A 86 -11.61 11.29 10.95
N TRP A 87 -10.50 10.58 10.69
CA TRP A 87 -9.46 10.29 11.68
C TRP A 87 -8.07 10.42 11.04
N THR A 88 -7.07 10.80 11.84
CA THR A 88 -5.68 11.05 11.41
C THR A 88 -4.67 10.28 12.28
N PRO A 89 -3.51 9.89 11.72
CA PRO A 89 -3.25 9.85 10.29
C PRO A 89 -4.15 8.81 9.60
N SER A 90 -4.50 9.05 8.33
CA SER A 90 -5.16 8.07 7.47
C SER A 90 -4.38 7.94 6.18
N ILE A 91 -3.98 6.71 5.84
CA ILE A 91 -3.17 6.40 4.67
C ILE A 91 -4.07 5.77 3.61
N LEU A 92 -4.16 6.41 2.45
CA LEU A 92 -4.95 5.92 1.33
C LEU A 92 -4.02 5.65 0.15
N ILE A 93 -4.29 4.58 -0.59
CA ILE A 93 -3.61 4.30 -1.85
C ILE A 93 -4.64 4.34 -2.96
N ALA A 94 -4.47 5.28 -3.89
CA ALA A 94 -5.29 5.43 -5.07
C ALA A 94 -4.58 4.88 -6.31
N ASP A 95 -5.33 4.36 -7.27
CA ASP A 95 -4.78 4.01 -8.58
C ASP A 95 -4.42 5.26 -9.41
N HIS A 96 -3.78 5.08 -10.56
CA HIS A 96 -3.38 6.19 -11.46
C HIS A 96 -4.56 6.96 -12.09
N SER A 97 -5.82 6.60 -11.77
CA SER A 97 -7.02 7.40 -12.09
C SER A 97 -7.57 8.16 -10.88
N ALA A 98 -6.77 8.27 -9.81
CA ALA A 98 -7.10 8.92 -8.54
C ALA A 98 -8.31 8.28 -7.81
N LYS A 99 -8.57 7.00 -8.04
CA LYS A 99 -9.58 6.25 -7.29
C LYS A 99 -8.89 5.47 -6.17
N VAL A 100 -9.25 5.77 -4.92
CA VAL A 100 -8.81 5.03 -3.73
C VAL A 100 -9.17 3.55 -3.86
N ARG A 101 -8.19 2.69 -3.58
CA ARG A 101 -8.29 1.22 -3.63
C ARG A 101 -7.95 0.56 -2.31
N TYR A 102 -7.24 1.26 -1.44
CA TYR A 102 -6.85 0.77 -0.12
C TYR A 102 -6.81 1.90 0.89
N THR A 103 -7.10 1.58 2.14
CA THR A 103 -7.02 2.51 3.27
C THR A 103 -6.48 1.77 4.49
N SER A 104 -5.44 2.33 5.08
CA SER A 104 -4.93 1.96 6.39
C SER A 104 -5.14 3.14 7.34
N VAL A 105 -5.57 2.85 8.56
CA VAL A 105 -5.82 3.87 9.58
C VAL A 105 -4.66 3.93 10.56
N ASN A 106 -4.36 5.13 11.02
CA ASN A 106 -3.37 5.41 12.06
C ASN A 106 -1.95 4.94 11.68
N TYR A 107 -1.04 5.05 12.66
CA TYR A 107 0.36 4.70 12.54
C TYR A 107 0.61 3.20 12.35
N LEU A 108 1.52 2.87 11.43
CA LEU A 108 2.23 1.59 11.37
C LEU A 108 3.75 1.83 11.36
N PRO A 109 4.55 0.98 12.03
CA PRO A 109 6.01 1.03 11.93
C PRO A 109 6.50 0.63 10.53
N PRO A 110 7.78 0.88 10.19
CA PRO A 110 8.31 0.73 8.83
C PRO A 110 8.05 -0.64 8.16
N ALA A 111 8.19 -1.74 8.90
CA ALA A 111 8.04 -3.09 8.34
C ALA A 111 6.61 -3.34 7.83
N GLU A 112 5.60 -3.13 8.68
CA GLU A 112 4.19 -3.24 8.31
C GLU A 112 3.76 -2.12 7.34
N PHE A 113 4.43 -0.96 7.36
CA PHE A 113 4.15 0.09 6.39
C PHE A 113 4.52 -0.33 4.96
N LEU A 114 5.67 -1.00 4.77
CA LEU A 114 6.04 -1.59 3.49
C LEU A 114 5.00 -2.62 3.02
N ASP A 115 4.45 -3.41 3.95
CA ASP A 115 3.40 -4.39 3.63
C ASP A 115 2.14 -3.71 3.09
N ILE A 116 1.69 -2.61 3.71
CA ILE A 116 0.52 -1.88 3.19
C ILE A 116 0.80 -1.18 1.86
N LEU A 117 2.04 -0.75 1.60
CA LEU A 117 2.43 -0.21 0.29
C LEU A 117 2.28 -1.30 -0.79
N ASP A 118 2.77 -2.51 -0.51
CA ASP A 118 2.67 -3.65 -1.43
C ASP A 118 1.21 -4.09 -1.64
N ILE A 119 0.45 -4.20 -0.55
CA ILE A 119 -0.97 -4.58 -0.62
C ILE A 119 -1.75 -3.55 -1.43
N GLY A 120 -1.64 -2.26 -1.09
CA GLY A 120 -2.39 -1.21 -1.77
C GLY A 120 -1.99 -1.04 -3.24
N GLU A 121 -0.70 -1.16 -3.57
CA GLU A 121 -0.25 -1.17 -4.96
C GLU A 121 -0.77 -2.39 -5.73
N GLY A 122 -0.79 -3.57 -5.11
CA GLY A 122 -1.36 -4.79 -5.69
C GLY A 122 -2.84 -4.65 -6.00
N LEU A 123 -3.63 -4.12 -5.05
CA LEU A 123 -5.05 -3.82 -5.25
C LEU A 123 -5.28 -2.79 -6.37
N ALA A 124 -4.45 -1.75 -6.41
CA ALA A 124 -4.48 -0.78 -7.49
C ALA A 124 -4.15 -1.42 -8.85
N ALA A 125 -3.14 -2.29 -8.92
CA ALA A 125 -2.74 -2.98 -10.14
C ALA A 125 -3.84 -3.91 -10.68
N MET A 126 -4.52 -4.67 -9.81
CA MET A 126 -5.61 -5.57 -10.22
C MET A 126 -6.75 -4.83 -10.94
N ARG A 127 -7.04 -3.59 -10.54
CA ARG A 127 -8.06 -2.77 -11.23
C ARG A 127 -7.74 -2.57 -12.72
N TRP A 128 -6.47 -2.59 -13.06
CA TRP A 128 -5.92 -2.39 -14.40
C TRP A 128 -5.40 -3.68 -15.03
N LYS A 129 -5.91 -4.84 -14.56
CA LYS A 129 -5.52 -6.18 -15.02
C LYS A 129 -4.03 -6.52 -14.83
N GLY A 130 -3.34 -5.80 -13.95
CA GLY A 130 -1.95 -6.08 -13.57
C GLY A 130 -1.83 -7.22 -12.58
N TYR A 131 -2.39 -8.39 -12.90
CA TYR A 131 -2.50 -9.51 -11.96
C TYR A 131 -1.14 -10.11 -11.59
N ASP A 132 -0.23 -10.26 -12.56
CA ASP A 132 1.13 -10.77 -12.27
C ASP A 132 1.91 -9.84 -11.34
N LYS A 133 1.78 -8.52 -11.54
CA LYS A 133 2.35 -7.51 -10.64
C LYS A 133 1.76 -7.64 -9.24
N ALA A 134 0.44 -7.77 -9.13
CA ALA A 134 -0.23 -7.93 -7.85
C ALA A 134 0.24 -9.21 -7.13
N ILE A 135 0.31 -10.35 -7.84
CA ILE A 135 0.80 -11.62 -7.30
C ILE A 135 2.24 -11.47 -6.77
N GLY A 136 3.11 -10.78 -7.53
CA GLY A 136 4.47 -10.47 -7.09
C GLY A 136 4.46 -9.67 -5.78
N LEU A 137 3.75 -8.55 -5.73
CA LEU A 137 3.67 -7.70 -4.53
C LEU A 137 3.13 -8.46 -3.30
N PHE A 138 2.06 -9.24 -3.46
CA PHE A 138 1.53 -10.03 -2.34
C PHE A 138 2.47 -11.15 -1.90
N THR A 139 3.28 -11.67 -2.83
CA THR A 139 4.33 -12.65 -2.53
C THR A 139 5.47 -12.03 -1.74
N GLU A 140 5.89 -10.81 -2.09
CA GLU A 140 6.89 -10.07 -1.32
C GLU A 140 6.46 -9.86 0.14
N VAL A 141 5.19 -9.53 0.40
CA VAL A 141 4.66 -9.43 1.78
C VAL A 141 4.78 -10.77 2.51
N ARG A 142 4.33 -11.86 1.87
CA ARG A 142 4.43 -13.21 2.45
C ARG A 142 5.86 -13.59 2.79
N ASP A 143 6.80 -13.27 1.91
CA ASP A 143 8.20 -13.68 2.04
C ASP A 143 8.97 -12.80 3.03
N ARG A 144 8.70 -11.48 3.03
CA ARG A 144 9.26 -10.52 3.98
C ARG A 144 8.79 -10.78 5.41
N ALA A 145 7.52 -11.14 5.59
CA ALA A 145 6.93 -11.38 6.90
C ALA A 145 6.15 -12.71 6.97
N PRO A 146 6.81 -13.88 7.03
CA PRO A 146 6.11 -15.17 6.99
C PRO A 146 5.08 -15.40 8.11
N HIS A 147 5.17 -14.69 9.23
CA HIS A 147 4.17 -14.73 10.31
C HIS A 147 3.66 -13.32 10.65
N GLY A 148 3.76 -12.38 9.71
CA GLY A 148 3.34 -11.00 9.88
C GLY A 148 1.83 -10.84 9.99
N PRO A 149 1.35 -9.75 10.62
CA PRO A 149 -0.08 -9.52 10.82
C PRO A 149 -0.85 -9.26 9.51
N LEU A 150 -0.16 -8.77 8.47
CA LEU A 150 -0.75 -8.46 7.16
C LEU A 150 -0.56 -9.58 6.12
N THR A 151 0.22 -10.59 6.45
CA THR A 151 0.48 -11.73 5.56
C THR A 151 -0.78 -12.52 5.18
N PRO A 152 -1.75 -12.75 6.11
CA PRO A 152 -3.02 -13.37 5.73
C PRO A 152 -3.81 -12.55 4.70
N GLU A 153 -3.75 -11.21 4.79
CA GLU A 153 -4.39 -10.32 3.81
C GLU A 153 -3.74 -10.47 2.43
N ALA A 154 -2.40 -10.42 2.39
CA ALA A 154 -1.65 -10.55 1.15
C ALA A 154 -1.92 -11.89 0.46
N ILE A 155 -1.87 -13.02 1.19
CA ILE A 155 -2.15 -14.34 0.62
C ILE A 155 -3.60 -14.41 0.10
N TYR A 156 -4.57 -13.85 0.85
CA TYR A 156 -5.95 -13.80 0.40
C TYR A 156 -6.08 -13.07 -0.95
N TRP A 157 -5.51 -11.88 -1.06
CA TRP A 157 -5.55 -11.11 -2.31
C TRP A 157 -4.72 -11.75 -3.44
N ARG A 158 -3.66 -12.50 -3.12
CA ARG A 158 -2.92 -13.29 -4.11
C ARG A 158 -3.80 -14.36 -4.75
N GLY A 159 -4.64 -15.05 -3.97
CA GLY A 159 -5.65 -15.97 -4.52
C GLY A 159 -6.65 -15.28 -5.46
N ILE A 160 -7.13 -14.08 -5.11
CA ILE A 160 -7.99 -13.28 -5.98
C ILE A 160 -7.26 -12.84 -7.27
N ALA A 161 -5.99 -12.46 -7.16
CA ALA A 161 -5.20 -12.10 -8.32
C ALA A 161 -4.98 -13.30 -9.26
N ALA A 162 -4.66 -14.48 -8.71
CA ALA A 162 -4.53 -15.73 -9.45
C ALA A 162 -5.84 -16.13 -10.15
N TYR A 163 -6.97 -16.02 -9.44
CA TYR A 163 -8.30 -16.22 -10.01
C TYR A 163 -8.50 -15.39 -11.29
N PHE A 164 -8.24 -14.08 -11.23
CA PHE A 164 -8.44 -13.21 -12.38
C PHE A 164 -7.40 -13.40 -13.49
N ARG A 165 -6.14 -13.69 -13.14
CA ARG A 165 -5.07 -14.02 -14.10
C ARG A 165 -5.48 -15.22 -14.96
N ASP A 166 -6.02 -16.25 -14.32
CA ASP A 166 -6.31 -17.55 -14.95
C ASP A 166 -7.76 -17.65 -15.45
N GLY A 167 -8.35 -16.53 -15.87
CA GLY A 167 -9.66 -16.54 -16.51
C GLY A 167 -10.82 -16.88 -15.57
N LYS A 168 -10.73 -16.46 -14.31
CA LYS A 168 -11.72 -16.72 -13.24
C LYS A 168 -11.73 -18.17 -12.76
N SER A 169 -10.53 -18.73 -12.55
CA SER A 169 -10.31 -20.09 -12.08
C SER A 169 -10.37 -20.18 -10.54
N SER A 170 -11.40 -20.84 -10.01
CA SER A 170 -11.47 -21.12 -8.57
C SER A 170 -10.33 -22.03 -8.10
N ASP A 171 -9.85 -22.94 -8.96
CA ASP A 171 -8.74 -23.84 -8.62
C ASP A 171 -7.44 -23.05 -8.35
N SER A 172 -7.18 -22.01 -9.16
CA SER A 172 -6.04 -21.12 -8.96
C SER A 172 -6.13 -20.34 -7.65
N ALA A 173 -7.34 -19.88 -7.29
CA ALA A 173 -7.56 -19.21 -6.01
C ALA A 173 -7.37 -20.16 -4.83
N ASN A 174 -7.97 -21.35 -4.92
CA ASN A 174 -7.94 -22.36 -3.87
C ASN A 174 -6.53 -22.91 -3.60
N ALA A 175 -5.69 -23.01 -4.63
CA ALA A 175 -4.29 -23.39 -4.47
C ALA A 175 -3.53 -22.39 -3.59
N GLU A 176 -3.77 -21.09 -3.76
CA GLU A 176 -3.18 -20.05 -2.92
C GLU A 176 -3.77 -20.04 -1.51
N TRP A 177 -5.09 -20.22 -1.41
CA TRP A 177 -5.79 -20.20 -0.13
C TRP A 177 -5.59 -21.45 0.72
N ALA A 178 -5.12 -22.56 0.15
CA ALA A 178 -4.66 -23.72 0.92
C ALA A 178 -3.53 -23.31 1.88
N GLU A 179 -2.59 -22.48 1.41
CA GLU A 179 -1.51 -21.90 2.23
C GLU A 179 -2.07 -21.02 3.36
N LEU A 180 -3.09 -20.20 3.06
CA LEU A 180 -3.75 -19.33 4.04
C LEU A 180 -4.44 -20.14 5.16
N LEU A 181 -5.17 -21.19 4.78
CA LEU A 181 -5.88 -22.08 5.72
C LEU A 181 -4.90 -22.89 6.57
N GLU A 182 -3.76 -23.31 6.01
CA GLU A 182 -2.74 -24.04 6.75
C GLU A 182 -2.02 -23.16 7.77
N ARG A 183 -1.57 -21.97 7.36
CA ARG A 183 -0.69 -21.12 8.18
C ARG A 183 -1.44 -20.17 9.09
N PHE A 184 -2.64 -19.74 8.71
CA PHE A 184 -3.42 -18.74 9.42
C PHE A 184 -4.92 -19.11 9.53
N PRO A 185 -5.25 -20.32 10.01
CA PRO A 185 -6.63 -20.83 10.03
C PRO A 185 -7.60 -19.92 10.79
N ASP A 186 -7.11 -19.23 11.84
CA ASP A 186 -7.93 -18.38 12.69
C ASP A 186 -8.05 -16.93 12.21
N SER A 187 -7.30 -16.55 11.16
CA SER A 187 -7.31 -15.19 10.63
C SER A 187 -8.68 -14.80 10.08
N ILE A 188 -9.01 -13.50 10.15
CA ILE A 188 -10.24 -13.00 9.53
C ILE A 188 -10.24 -13.23 8.01
N TRP A 189 -9.07 -13.33 7.39
CA TRP A 189 -8.91 -13.55 5.96
C TRP A 189 -9.17 -15.00 5.55
N ALA A 190 -8.76 -15.98 6.36
CA ALA A 190 -9.16 -17.38 6.18
C ALA A 190 -10.70 -17.52 6.21
N LYS A 191 -11.37 -16.81 7.12
CA LYS A 191 -12.84 -16.81 7.24
C LYS A 191 -13.58 -16.15 6.07
N ARG A 192 -12.87 -15.48 5.15
CA ARG A 192 -13.44 -14.85 3.95
C ARG A 192 -13.42 -15.74 2.71
N ILE A 193 -12.71 -16.87 2.76
CA ILE A 193 -12.65 -17.80 1.65
C ILE A 193 -14.09 -18.33 1.38
N PRO A 194 -14.60 -18.21 0.14
CA PRO A 194 -15.98 -18.55 -0.21
C PRO A 194 -16.24 -20.06 -0.31
#